data_AF-A0A7C6ZUW8-F1
#
_entry.id   AF-A0A7C6ZUW8-F1
#
_cell.length_a   1.000
_cell.length_b   1.000
_cell.length_c   1.000
_cell.angle_alpha   90.00
_cell.angle_beta   90.00
_cell.angle_gamma   90.00
#
_symmetry.space_group_name_H-M   'P 1'
#
loop_
_entity.id
_entity.type
_entity.pdbx_description
1 polymer ?
#
loop_
_entity_poly.entity_id
_entity_poly.type
_entity_poly.pdbx_seq_one_letter_code
_entity_poly.pdbx_strand_id
1 'polypeptide(L)'
;MYDECSSSAALTEQGKGALKKHLSIAVLAFTLIVSLYCSRQSVALAAPSYTFQPPTSITVTMYRLAANGALPDPAVRCVANDPTYGCTINSNLGLYPFGSVNPVTVQIEGTSVNNRYLRDVVAQEMSPSLFDPVAIRAQAIAARTYAYWHIKAASAIDNSTQFQAFIPRAYDQFSAGEKSVIDTALADRFYMSFRDDFFNGLRTVSQDEPIFSEFSADAYLQTVTHSQQNPRHPYLLGVQEPISYDPAIPAIIAITNAHQRGMSQNGASRWARGTSSYRPNAGEQWSVRWSESNQILTHYYTGIQVRNANASNNIVTPPYRWVPLKLNWGVYNPTPILTCAGEHSVSVQIQNTGTTGWANNEVSFVVLNNGQQFASANIPTSVAAGNGVVTTTVTLNLAANAYYYFRFDMKLNNSNTLFSVQSPAWPNYLIPSIYAINCPYKAYIPSVMAPLVTQ
;
A
#
# COMPACT_ATOMS: atom_id res chain seq x y z
N MET A 1 57.92 -54.32 -5.39
CA MET A 1 58.48 -55.61 -4.96
C MET A 1 57.80 -55.95 -3.64
N TYR A 2 56.85 -56.88 -3.49
CA TYR A 2 56.18 -57.92 -4.30
C TYR A 2 54.76 -58.04 -3.66
N ASP A 3 53.66 -58.07 -4.38
CA ASP A 3 52.99 -59.24 -5.02
C ASP A 3 52.49 -60.36 -4.09
N GLU A 4 51.19 -60.65 -4.25
CA GLU A 4 50.48 -61.94 -4.08
C GLU A 4 50.30 -62.52 -2.65
N CYS A 5 49.29 -63.32 -2.29
CA CYS A 5 48.16 -63.91 -2.99
C CYS A 5 47.06 -64.37 -2.00
N SER A 6 45.93 -64.76 -2.58
CA SER A 6 44.70 -65.34 -2.05
C SER A 6 44.76 -66.33 -0.87
N SER A 7 43.68 -66.37 -0.09
CA SER A 7 42.97 -67.65 0.12
C SER A 7 41.46 -67.45 0.19
N SER A 8 40.75 -68.30 -0.54
CA SER A 8 39.30 -68.40 -0.62
C SER A 8 38.80 -69.36 0.47
N ALA A 9 37.82 -68.93 1.27
CA ALA A 9 37.03 -69.82 2.10
C ALA A 9 35.59 -69.78 1.60
N ALA A 10 35.18 -70.87 0.95
CA ALA A 10 33.83 -71.08 0.45
C ALA A 10 32.84 -71.18 1.63
N LEU A 11 31.89 -70.26 1.70
CA LEU A 11 30.72 -70.39 2.57
C LEU A 11 29.72 -71.35 1.92
N THR A 12 29.52 -72.49 2.59
CA THR A 12 28.55 -73.55 2.30
C THR A 12 27.12 -73.04 2.13
N GLU A 13 26.40 -73.60 1.16
CA GLU A 13 25.07 -73.19 0.68
C GLU A 13 23.95 -73.19 1.74
N GLN A 14 24.13 -73.79 2.91
CA GLN A 14 23.12 -73.78 3.98
C GLN A 14 23.04 -72.45 4.77
N GLY A 15 24.01 -71.54 4.64
CA GLY A 15 23.99 -70.23 5.31
C GLY A 15 23.26 -69.11 4.56
N LYS A 16 23.04 -69.26 3.25
CA LYS A 16 22.49 -68.19 2.39
C LYS A 16 20.99 -67.93 2.60
N GLY A 17 20.24 -68.91 3.10
CA GLY A 17 18.80 -68.77 3.36
C GLY A 17 18.49 -67.99 4.64
N ALA A 18 19.24 -68.24 5.72
CA ALA A 18 19.07 -67.55 6.99
C ALA A 18 19.57 -66.10 6.93
N LEU A 19 20.72 -65.85 6.27
CA LEU A 19 21.27 -64.50 6.13
C LEU A 19 20.38 -63.60 5.26
N LYS A 20 19.75 -64.13 4.19
CA LYS A 20 18.79 -63.37 3.37
C LYS A 20 17.51 -63.02 4.16
N LYS A 21 16.98 -63.93 4.98
CA LYS A 21 15.81 -63.63 5.83
C LYS A 21 16.10 -62.55 6.86
N HIS A 22 17.25 -62.60 7.53
CA HIS A 22 17.60 -61.59 8.54
C HIS A 22 17.96 -60.23 7.93
N LEU A 23 18.60 -60.20 6.75
CA LEU A 23 18.90 -58.96 6.04
C LEU A 23 17.64 -58.30 5.47
N SER A 24 16.69 -59.07 4.94
CA SER A 24 15.41 -58.54 4.46
C SER A 24 14.55 -57.98 5.60
N ILE A 25 14.55 -58.62 6.77
CA ILE A 25 13.82 -58.13 7.96
C ILE A 25 14.49 -56.87 8.51
N ALA A 26 15.83 -56.80 8.54
CA ALA A 26 16.56 -55.61 8.99
C ALA A 26 16.36 -54.41 8.05
N VAL A 27 16.35 -54.64 6.73
CA VAL A 27 16.09 -53.58 5.73
C VAL A 27 14.63 -53.11 5.79
N LEU A 28 13.67 -54.01 6.00
CA LEU A 28 12.26 -53.64 6.22
C LEU A 28 12.07 -52.88 7.54
N ALA A 29 12.72 -53.30 8.62
CA ALA A 29 12.66 -52.59 9.90
C ALA A 29 13.31 -51.21 9.81
N PHE A 30 14.44 -51.08 9.12
CA PHE A 30 15.12 -49.80 8.92
C PHE A 30 14.30 -48.87 8.01
N THR A 31 13.70 -49.36 6.93
CA THR A 31 12.81 -48.56 6.08
C THR A 31 11.51 -48.18 6.79
N LEU A 32 10.95 -49.04 7.64
CA LEU A 32 9.79 -48.73 8.48
C LEU A 32 10.12 -47.68 9.54
N ILE A 33 11.29 -47.77 10.19
CA ILE A 33 11.75 -46.79 11.18
C ILE A 33 12.05 -45.44 10.53
N VAL A 34 12.71 -45.42 9.36
CA VAL A 34 12.97 -44.18 8.60
C VAL A 34 11.67 -43.56 8.08
N SER A 35 10.71 -44.36 7.62
CA SER A 35 9.39 -43.84 7.19
C SER A 35 8.52 -43.39 8.38
N LEU A 36 8.61 -44.02 9.55
CA LEU A 36 7.97 -43.57 10.79
C LEU A 36 8.65 -42.31 11.39
N TYR A 37 9.95 -42.13 11.21
CA TYR A 37 10.67 -40.92 11.58
C TYR A 37 10.42 -39.77 10.60
N CYS A 38 10.32 -40.03 9.29
CA CYS A 38 10.00 -39.01 8.28
C CYS A 38 8.51 -38.61 8.23
N SER A 39 7.59 -39.45 8.72
CA SER A 39 6.15 -39.14 8.75
C SER A 39 5.67 -38.42 10.02
N ARG A 40 6.56 -38.17 10.99
CA ARG A 40 6.24 -37.42 12.21
C ARG A 40 7.10 -36.18 12.36
N GLN A 41 6.92 -35.23 11.44
CA GLN A 41 6.98 -33.79 11.71
C GLN A 41 6.54 -32.99 10.49
N SER A 42 5.36 -33.32 9.95
CA SER A 42 4.53 -32.25 9.41
C SER A 42 4.09 -31.42 10.61
N VAL A 43 4.92 -30.47 11.03
CA VAL A 43 4.45 -29.39 11.90
C VAL A 43 3.42 -28.68 11.04
N ALA A 44 2.15 -29.04 11.20
CA ALA A 44 1.07 -28.19 10.75
C ALA A 44 1.31 -26.88 11.50
N LEU A 45 1.94 -25.91 10.83
CA LEU A 45 1.98 -24.54 11.31
C LEU A 45 0.52 -24.21 11.60
N ALA A 46 0.19 -24.05 12.88
CA ALA A 46 -1.13 -23.61 13.27
C ALA A 46 -1.41 -22.35 12.44
N ALA A 47 -2.48 -22.38 11.65
CA ALA A 47 -2.87 -21.21 10.88
C ALA A 47 -2.97 -20.04 11.87
N PRO A 48 -2.39 -18.87 11.54
CA PRO A 48 -2.47 -17.73 12.43
C PRO A 48 -3.94 -17.47 12.80
N SER A 49 -4.26 -17.53 14.09
CA SER A 49 -5.61 -17.21 14.56
C SER A 49 -5.76 -15.69 14.57
N TYR A 50 -6.42 -15.16 13.56
CA TYR A 50 -6.83 -13.76 13.51
C TYR A 50 -7.99 -13.55 14.49
N THR A 51 -7.81 -12.66 15.46
CA THR A 51 -8.77 -12.44 16.56
C THR A 51 -9.71 -11.28 16.29
N PHE A 52 -9.33 -10.34 15.42
CA PHE A 52 -10.16 -9.21 15.08
C PHE A 52 -11.33 -9.64 14.19
N GLN A 53 -12.54 -9.31 14.62
CA GLN A 53 -13.74 -9.51 13.81
C GLN A 53 -14.19 -8.15 13.26
N PRO A 54 -14.06 -7.90 11.95
CA PRO A 54 -14.50 -6.65 11.35
C PRO A 54 -15.97 -6.34 11.69
N PRO A 55 -16.26 -5.22 12.36
CA PRO A 55 -17.64 -4.88 12.69
C PRO A 55 -18.45 -4.59 11.43
N THR A 56 -19.76 -4.80 11.53
CA THR A 56 -20.71 -4.54 10.44
C THR A 56 -21.39 -3.19 10.56
N SER A 57 -21.43 -2.59 11.75
CA SER A 57 -22.11 -1.34 12.04
C SER A 57 -21.30 -0.40 12.91
N ILE A 58 -21.60 0.89 12.82
CA ILE A 58 -21.01 1.94 13.65
C ILE A 58 -22.09 2.83 14.25
N THR A 59 -21.85 3.32 15.46
CA THR A 59 -22.73 4.25 16.17
C THR A 59 -22.14 5.65 16.14
N VAL A 60 -22.90 6.63 15.66
CA VAL A 60 -22.46 8.02 15.47
C VAL A 60 -23.41 8.98 16.16
N THR A 61 -22.87 9.93 16.91
CA THR A 61 -23.69 11.04 17.43
C THR A 61 -23.83 12.10 16.34
N MET A 62 -25.06 12.47 16.02
CA MET A 62 -25.33 13.37 14.89
C MET A 62 -25.56 14.80 15.38
N TYR A 63 -24.75 15.75 14.90
CA TYR A 63 -24.89 17.17 15.19
C TYR A 63 -25.12 17.97 13.91
N ARG A 64 -25.75 19.14 14.07
CA ARG A 64 -25.69 20.21 13.09
C ARG A 64 -24.24 20.66 12.98
N LEU A 65 -23.74 20.85 11.77
CA LEU A 65 -22.37 21.27 11.51
C LEU A 65 -22.35 22.65 10.85
N ALA A 66 -21.29 23.40 11.10
CA ALA A 66 -20.96 24.56 10.29
C ALA A 66 -20.56 24.14 8.87
N ALA A 67 -20.54 25.06 7.92
CA ALA A 67 -20.22 24.76 6.51
C ALA A 67 -18.83 24.12 6.32
N ASN A 68 -17.90 24.33 7.26
CA ASN A 68 -16.58 23.70 7.28
C ASN A 68 -16.55 22.32 7.98
N GLY A 69 -17.71 21.77 8.33
CA GLY A 69 -17.84 20.47 9.00
C GLY A 69 -17.54 20.48 10.51
N ALA A 70 -17.23 21.64 11.09
CA ALA A 70 -16.96 21.77 12.52
C ALA A 70 -18.26 21.78 13.35
N LEU A 71 -18.16 21.34 14.60
CA LEU A 71 -19.24 21.49 15.57
C LEU A 71 -19.44 22.98 15.91
N PRO A 72 -20.67 23.50 15.88
CA PRO A 72 -20.97 24.83 16.39
C PRO A 72 -20.85 24.84 17.92
N ASP A 73 -20.63 26.02 18.51
CA ASP A 73 -20.68 26.25 19.95
C ASP A 73 -21.91 27.15 20.30
N PRO A 74 -22.93 26.64 21.01
CA PRO A 74 -23.05 25.28 21.56
C PRO A 74 -23.41 24.23 20.49
N ALA A 75 -22.99 22.98 20.71
CA ALA A 75 -23.29 21.87 19.82
C ALA A 75 -24.79 21.52 19.86
N VAL A 76 -25.42 21.41 18.69
CA VAL A 76 -26.86 21.11 18.56
C VAL A 76 -27.06 19.75 17.88
N ARG A 77 -27.73 18.83 18.56
CA ARG A 77 -28.03 17.49 18.00
C ARG A 77 -29.04 17.56 16.86
N CYS A 78 -28.84 16.71 15.86
CA CYS A 78 -29.84 16.47 14.83
C CYS A 78 -31.11 15.86 15.43
N VAL A 79 -32.25 16.31 14.92
CA VAL A 79 -33.59 15.84 15.30
C VAL A 79 -34.38 15.43 14.05
N ALA A 80 -35.55 14.81 14.26
CA ALA A 80 -36.42 14.41 13.16
C ALA A 80 -36.70 15.59 12.21
N ASN A 81 -36.59 15.35 10.91
CA ASN A 81 -36.85 16.33 9.85
C ASN A 81 -35.91 17.55 9.84
N ASP A 82 -34.73 17.47 10.47
CA ASP A 82 -33.75 18.56 10.45
C ASP A 82 -33.14 18.74 9.04
N PRO A 83 -33.25 19.94 8.41
CA PRO A 83 -32.66 20.22 7.10
C PRO A 83 -31.21 20.70 7.17
N THR A 84 -30.66 20.90 8.37
CA THR A 84 -29.36 21.55 8.56
C THR A 84 -28.21 20.67 8.08
N TYR A 85 -27.17 21.29 7.55
CA TYR A 85 -25.90 20.64 7.23
C TYR A 85 -25.38 19.84 8.43
N GLY A 86 -24.84 18.66 8.17
CA GLY A 86 -24.50 17.65 9.20
C GLY A 86 -25.63 16.66 9.50
N CYS A 87 -26.89 17.09 9.46
CA CYS A 87 -28.05 16.21 9.59
C CYS A 87 -28.50 15.63 8.24
N THR A 88 -28.25 16.38 7.16
CA THR A 88 -28.36 15.94 5.77
C THR A 88 -27.39 16.79 4.94
N ILE A 89 -26.89 16.25 3.83
CA ILE A 89 -26.02 17.04 2.94
C ILE A 89 -26.81 18.16 2.25
N ASN A 90 -28.07 17.89 1.93
CA ASN A 90 -28.94 18.77 1.18
C ASN A 90 -30.40 18.39 1.44
N SER A 91 -31.21 19.33 1.89
CA SER A 91 -32.63 19.11 2.19
C SER A 91 -33.45 18.68 0.97
N ASN A 92 -33.02 19.00 -0.26
CA ASN A 92 -33.65 18.53 -1.50
C ASN A 92 -33.46 17.03 -1.74
N LEU A 93 -32.40 16.44 -1.20
CA LEU A 93 -32.17 14.99 -1.25
C LEU A 93 -32.92 14.27 -0.12
N GLY A 94 -33.45 15.02 0.85
CA GLY A 94 -34.21 14.54 1.99
C GLY A 94 -33.69 15.11 3.30
N LEU A 95 -34.55 15.10 4.32
CA LEU A 95 -34.23 15.57 5.67
C LEU A 95 -33.50 14.49 6.48
N TYR A 96 -33.10 14.82 7.71
CA TYR A 96 -32.49 13.89 8.66
C TYR A 96 -33.20 12.53 8.69
N PRO A 97 -32.55 11.44 8.23
CA PRO A 97 -33.26 10.21 7.87
C PRO A 97 -33.53 9.27 9.05
N PHE A 98 -33.06 9.60 10.25
CA PHE A 98 -33.09 8.70 11.41
C PHE A 98 -34.19 9.04 12.43
N GLY A 99 -35.13 9.92 12.06
CA GLY A 99 -36.24 10.31 12.94
C GLY A 99 -35.75 10.89 14.27
N SER A 100 -36.25 10.38 15.39
CA SER A 100 -35.85 10.82 16.74
C SER A 100 -34.62 10.09 17.30
N VAL A 101 -33.99 9.18 16.53
CA VAL A 101 -32.84 8.39 16.99
C VAL A 101 -31.56 9.22 16.90
N ASN A 102 -30.86 9.39 18.03
CA ASN A 102 -29.55 10.04 18.12
C ASN A 102 -28.88 9.70 19.47
N PRO A 103 -27.77 8.94 19.51
CA PRO A 103 -26.92 8.53 18.39
C PRO A 103 -27.57 7.49 17.48
N VAL A 104 -27.07 7.39 16.24
CA VAL A 104 -27.59 6.50 15.20
C VAL A 104 -26.64 5.35 14.94
N THR A 105 -27.18 4.16 14.67
CA THR A 105 -26.38 3.00 14.25
C THR A 105 -26.66 2.70 12.79
N VAL A 106 -25.61 2.68 11.97
CA VAL A 106 -25.68 2.42 10.52
C VAL A 106 -24.69 1.33 10.10
N GLN A 107 -24.98 0.64 9.01
CA GLN A 107 -24.09 -0.37 8.45
C GLN A 107 -22.85 0.28 7.83
N ILE A 108 -21.66 -0.21 8.18
CA ILE A 108 -20.38 0.31 7.69
C ILE A 108 -20.33 0.22 6.16
N GLU A 109 -20.66 -0.95 5.62
CA GLU A 109 -20.64 -1.28 4.18
C GLU A 109 -22.02 -1.17 3.51
N GLY A 110 -23.01 -0.62 4.22
CA GLY A 110 -24.39 -0.63 3.76
C GLY A 110 -24.59 0.05 2.41
N THR A 111 -25.63 -0.33 1.69
CA THR A 111 -25.97 0.20 0.35
C THR A 111 -27.24 1.03 0.33
N SER A 112 -28.13 0.84 1.32
CA SER A 112 -29.40 1.55 1.42
C SER A 112 -29.21 3.03 1.78
N VAL A 113 -30.04 3.90 1.21
CA VAL A 113 -29.93 5.37 1.30
C VAL A 113 -29.78 5.91 2.73
N ASN A 114 -30.49 5.31 3.68
CA ASN A 114 -30.49 5.74 5.07
C ASN A 114 -29.75 4.75 6.00
N ASN A 115 -28.91 3.88 5.45
CA ASN A 115 -28.21 2.85 6.22
C ASN A 115 -26.89 2.47 5.54
N ARG A 116 -26.00 3.45 5.37
CA ARG A 116 -24.66 3.28 4.78
C ARG A 116 -23.70 4.31 5.34
N TYR A 117 -22.60 3.87 5.92
CA TYR A 117 -21.63 4.78 6.52
C TYR A 117 -20.54 5.18 5.53
N LEU A 118 -19.77 4.21 5.02
CA LEU A 118 -18.58 4.52 4.23
C LEU A 118 -18.89 5.18 2.88
N ARG A 119 -20.05 4.89 2.28
CA ARG A 119 -20.48 5.58 1.06
C ARG A 119 -20.64 7.08 1.28
N ASP A 120 -21.21 7.48 2.41
CA ASP A 120 -21.41 8.90 2.73
C ASP A 120 -20.10 9.54 3.24
N VAL A 121 -19.28 8.82 4.03
CA VAL A 121 -17.97 9.31 4.48
C VAL A 121 -17.01 9.53 3.32
N VAL A 122 -16.80 8.54 2.45
CA VAL A 122 -15.85 8.66 1.33
C VAL A 122 -16.28 9.76 0.37
N ALA A 123 -17.58 9.84 0.07
CA ALA A 123 -18.18 10.89 -0.75
C ALA A 123 -17.94 12.30 -0.18
N GLN A 124 -17.99 12.44 1.13
CA GLN A 124 -17.80 13.70 1.83
C GLN A 124 -16.31 14.09 1.95
N GLU A 125 -15.45 13.11 2.23
CA GLU A 125 -14.03 13.35 2.48
C GLU A 125 -13.22 13.52 1.20
N MET A 126 -13.59 12.82 0.13
CA MET A 126 -12.81 12.83 -1.11
C MET A 126 -13.74 12.78 -2.33
N SER A 127 -13.88 13.93 -2.99
CA SER A 127 -14.79 14.08 -4.13
C SER A 127 -14.40 13.17 -5.31
N PRO A 128 -15.32 12.33 -5.82
CA PRO A 128 -15.08 11.45 -6.96
C PRO A 128 -14.83 12.17 -8.29
N SER A 129 -15.21 13.45 -8.42
CA SER A 129 -14.93 14.25 -9.62
C SER A 129 -13.57 14.92 -9.59
N LEU A 130 -12.97 15.13 -8.41
CA LEU A 130 -11.70 15.84 -8.27
C LEU A 130 -10.51 14.91 -8.07
N PHE A 131 -10.69 13.84 -7.29
CA PHE A 131 -9.59 12.96 -6.90
C PHE A 131 -9.47 11.75 -7.83
N ASP A 132 -8.25 11.21 -7.93
CA ASP A 132 -8.00 10.00 -8.71
C ASP A 132 -8.66 8.76 -8.06
N PRO A 133 -9.27 7.85 -8.83
CA PRO A 133 -9.88 6.63 -8.29
C PRO A 133 -8.97 5.78 -7.41
N VAL A 134 -7.66 5.73 -7.68
CA VAL A 134 -6.70 4.99 -6.83
C VAL A 134 -6.57 5.64 -5.45
N ALA A 135 -6.58 6.98 -5.40
CA ALA A 135 -6.56 7.73 -4.15
C ALA A 135 -7.88 7.58 -3.37
N ILE A 136 -9.02 7.56 -4.05
CA ILE A 136 -10.34 7.30 -3.44
C ILE A 136 -10.39 5.90 -2.84
N ARG A 137 -9.80 4.90 -3.49
CA ARG A 137 -9.65 3.56 -2.93
C ARG A 137 -8.77 3.55 -1.67
N ALA A 138 -7.68 4.31 -1.64
CA ALA A 138 -6.89 4.47 -0.42
C ALA A 138 -7.69 5.15 0.71
N GLN A 139 -8.46 6.20 0.40
CA GLN A 139 -9.35 6.87 1.35
C GLN A 139 -10.42 5.92 1.89
N ALA A 140 -11.05 5.10 1.05
CA ALA A 140 -12.04 4.12 1.48
C ALA A 140 -11.46 3.11 2.49
N ILE A 141 -10.23 2.65 2.26
CA ILE A 141 -9.52 1.74 3.17
C ILE A 141 -9.16 2.45 4.48
N ALA A 142 -8.67 3.70 4.41
CA ALA A 142 -8.37 4.50 5.60
C ALA A 142 -9.63 4.79 6.44
N ALA A 143 -10.73 5.25 5.83
CA ALA A 143 -11.99 5.54 6.51
C ALA A 143 -12.59 4.29 7.19
N ARG A 144 -12.52 3.14 6.51
CA ARG A 144 -12.92 1.84 7.09
C ARG A 144 -12.05 1.47 8.29
N THR A 145 -10.74 1.60 8.15
CA THR A 145 -9.78 1.29 9.21
C THR A 145 -10.02 2.18 10.44
N TYR A 146 -10.26 3.47 10.22
CA TYR A 146 -10.58 4.44 11.26
C TYR A 146 -11.86 4.07 12.02
N ALA A 147 -12.92 3.71 11.31
CA ALA A 147 -14.17 3.23 11.90
C ALA A 147 -13.94 1.98 12.77
N TYR A 148 -13.19 1.00 12.25
CA TYR A 148 -12.85 -0.22 12.98
C TYR A 148 -12.05 0.06 14.25
N TRP A 149 -11.08 0.99 14.18
CA TRP A 149 -10.28 1.38 15.33
C TRP A 149 -11.12 2.02 16.44
N HIS A 150 -12.01 2.96 16.11
CA HIS A 150 -12.87 3.61 17.10
C HIS A 150 -13.85 2.64 17.79
N ILE A 151 -14.42 1.69 17.03
CA ILE A 151 -15.29 0.65 17.60
C ILE A 151 -14.51 -0.22 18.57
N LYS A 152 -13.31 -0.67 18.18
CA LYS A 152 -12.43 -1.48 19.04
C LYS A 152 -11.96 -0.71 20.27
N ALA A 153 -11.71 0.59 20.15
CA ALA A 153 -11.32 1.46 21.25
C ALA A 153 -12.50 1.81 22.19
N ALA A 154 -13.73 1.38 21.87
CA ALA A 154 -14.96 1.75 22.58
C ALA A 154 -15.14 3.28 22.72
N SER A 155 -14.61 4.03 21.76
CA SER A 155 -14.71 5.50 21.74
C SER A 155 -15.99 5.95 21.05
N ALA A 156 -16.67 6.94 21.65
CA ALA A 156 -17.78 7.62 20.98
C ALA A 156 -17.24 8.54 19.87
N ILE A 157 -17.87 8.50 18.71
CA ILE A 157 -17.59 9.39 17.59
C ILE A 157 -18.82 10.23 17.24
N ASP A 158 -18.60 11.32 16.53
CA ASP A 158 -19.64 12.14 15.92
C ASP A 158 -19.42 12.33 14.41
N ASN A 159 -20.29 13.11 13.78
CA ASN A 159 -20.30 13.35 12.35
C ASN A 159 -19.39 14.51 11.88
N SER A 160 -18.62 15.13 12.77
CA SER A 160 -17.80 16.31 12.46
C SER A 160 -16.43 15.96 11.89
N THR A 161 -15.72 16.98 11.41
CA THR A 161 -14.33 16.90 10.94
C THR A 161 -13.30 16.68 12.05
N GLN A 162 -13.69 16.61 13.34
CA GLN A 162 -12.81 16.10 14.39
C GLN A 162 -12.58 14.58 14.27
N PHE A 163 -13.50 13.87 13.62
CA PHE A 163 -13.40 12.45 13.32
C PHE A 163 -13.26 12.25 11.81
N GLN A 164 -14.24 11.57 11.21
CA GLN A 164 -14.46 11.54 9.77
C GLN A 164 -15.89 11.99 9.49
N ALA A 165 -16.04 12.93 8.57
CA ALA A 165 -17.28 13.61 8.31
C ALA A 165 -18.33 12.64 7.73
N PHE A 166 -19.29 12.25 8.55
CA PHE A 166 -20.42 11.41 8.15
C PHE A 166 -21.67 12.26 7.98
N ILE A 167 -21.93 12.71 6.76
CA ILE A 167 -23.12 13.52 6.45
C ILE A 167 -24.11 12.66 5.66
N PRO A 168 -25.31 12.38 6.20
CA PRO A 168 -26.27 11.51 5.50
C PRO A 168 -26.58 12.03 4.11
N ARG A 169 -26.66 11.10 3.15
CA ARG A 169 -26.92 11.37 1.72
C ARG A 169 -25.79 12.08 0.98
N ALA A 170 -24.60 12.24 1.58
CA ALA A 170 -23.44 12.78 0.87
C ALA A 170 -23.09 11.96 -0.38
N TYR A 171 -23.34 10.65 -0.41
CA TYR A 171 -23.20 9.83 -1.61
C TYR A 171 -24.23 10.18 -2.70
N ASP A 172 -25.43 10.62 -2.33
CA ASP A 172 -26.55 10.78 -3.27
C ASP A 172 -26.41 12.00 -4.18
N GLN A 173 -25.61 12.99 -3.79
CA GLN A 173 -25.38 14.22 -4.57
C GLN A 173 -24.67 13.98 -5.90
N PHE A 174 -24.02 12.82 -6.05
CA PHE A 174 -23.18 12.49 -7.19
C PHE A 174 -23.94 11.81 -8.33
N SER A 175 -23.43 11.98 -9.54
CA SER A 175 -23.91 11.29 -10.74
C SER A 175 -23.69 9.77 -10.65
N ALA A 176 -24.36 9.00 -11.52
CA ALA A 176 -24.18 7.54 -11.56
C ALA A 176 -22.71 7.12 -11.81
N GLY A 177 -21.99 7.86 -12.66
CA GLY A 177 -20.57 7.60 -12.93
C GLY A 177 -19.68 7.83 -11.71
N GLU A 178 -19.88 8.95 -11.01
CA GLU A 178 -19.15 9.28 -9.78
C GLU A 178 -19.48 8.29 -8.64
N LYS A 179 -20.74 7.88 -8.52
CA LYS A 179 -21.18 6.83 -7.58
C LYS A 179 -20.46 5.51 -7.84
N SER A 180 -20.31 5.13 -9.11
CA SER A 180 -19.57 3.92 -9.50
C SER A 180 -18.10 3.96 -9.07
N VAL A 181 -17.46 5.14 -9.05
CA VAL A 181 -16.08 5.29 -8.55
C VAL A 181 -16.01 4.97 -7.05
N ILE A 182 -16.94 5.52 -6.27
CA ILE A 182 -17.02 5.26 -4.82
C ILE A 182 -17.34 3.80 -4.54
N ASP A 183 -18.30 3.20 -5.25
CA ASP A 183 -18.66 1.80 -5.07
C ASP A 183 -17.50 0.86 -5.41
N THR A 184 -16.75 1.16 -6.47
CA THR A 184 -15.54 0.40 -6.85
C THR A 184 -14.47 0.51 -5.77
N ALA A 185 -14.26 1.70 -5.20
CA ALA A 185 -13.33 1.91 -4.11
C ALA A 185 -13.70 1.13 -2.82
N LEU A 186 -15.00 0.88 -2.61
CA LEU A 186 -15.53 0.17 -1.44
C LEU A 186 -15.70 -1.34 -1.63
N ALA A 187 -15.68 -1.85 -2.88
CA ALA A 187 -15.96 -3.24 -3.21
C ALA A 187 -15.08 -4.23 -2.45
N ASP A 188 -13.78 -3.93 -2.37
CA ASP A 188 -12.84 -4.69 -1.57
C ASP A 188 -12.83 -4.19 -0.12
N ARG A 189 -13.23 -5.07 0.81
CA ARG A 189 -13.28 -4.78 2.25
C ARG A 189 -11.89 -4.88 2.87
N PHE A 190 -10.99 -4.02 2.40
CA PHE A 190 -9.63 -3.93 2.92
C PHE A 190 -9.56 -2.96 4.09
N TYR A 191 -8.73 -3.30 5.07
CA TYR A 191 -8.37 -2.44 6.21
C TYR A 191 -6.88 -2.58 6.54
N MET A 192 -6.32 -1.66 7.33
CA MET A 192 -4.91 -1.68 7.70
C MET A 192 -4.72 -2.12 9.14
N SER A 193 -3.67 -2.90 9.36
CA SER A 193 -3.21 -3.34 10.68
C SER A 193 -1.73 -3.05 10.84
N PHE A 194 -1.25 -3.00 12.07
CA PHE A 194 0.18 -2.89 12.36
C PHE A 194 0.58 -3.98 13.33
N ARG A 195 1.67 -4.68 13.02
CA ARG A 195 2.24 -5.67 13.92
C ARG A 195 3.28 -4.99 14.79
N ASP A 196 2.93 -4.80 16.06
CA ASP A 196 3.88 -4.36 17.06
C ASP A 196 4.55 -5.56 17.72
N ASP A 197 5.72 -5.96 17.20
CA ASP A 197 6.53 -6.99 17.85
C ASP A 197 7.27 -6.45 19.08
N PHE A 198 7.27 -5.14 19.34
CA PHE A 198 8.21 -4.53 20.28
C PHE A 198 7.74 -3.20 20.91
N PHE A 199 6.53 -3.15 21.46
CA PHE A 199 6.18 -2.11 22.44
C PHE A 199 6.47 -2.58 23.86
N ASN A 200 7.58 -2.12 24.44
CA ASN A 200 7.88 -2.21 25.88
C ASN A 200 7.73 -3.59 26.54
N GLY A 201 8.02 -4.69 25.83
CA GLY A 201 7.95 -6.04 26.41
C GLY A 201 6.55 -6.51 26.81
N LEU A 202 5.50 -5.74 26.51
CA LEU A 202 4.10 -6.09 26.73
C LEU A 202 3.50 -6.55 25.40
N ARG A 203 3.56 -7.86 25.18
CA ARG A 203 2.97 -8.53 24.03
C ARG A 203 1.44 -8.55 24.20
N THR A 204 0.72 -7.53 23.73
CA THR A 204 -0.75 -7.45 23.91
C THR A 204 -1.57 -6.89 22.75
N VAL A 205 -0.99 -6.50 21.61
CA VAL A 205 -1.78 -6.10 20.42
C VAL A 205 -1.89 -7.29 19.48
N SER A 206 -3.12 -7.71 19.13
CA SER A 206 -3.29 -8.76 18.14
C SER A 206 -2.79 -8.29 16.77
N GLN A 207 -2.16 -9.18 15.99
CA GLN A 207 -1.47 -8.82 14.74
C GLN A 207 -2.42 -8.25 13.66
N ASP A 208 -3.72 -8.40 13.84
CA ASP A 208 -4.77 -8.08 12.90
C ASP A 208 -5.70 -6.95 13.34
N GLU A 209 -5.36 -6.25 14.42
CA GLU A 209 -6.09 -5.07 14.88
C GLU A 209 -5.98 -3.89 13.90
N PRO A 210 -7.07 -3.13 13.72
CA PRO A 210 -7.06 -1.91 12.91
C PRO A 210 -6.15 -0.85 13.53
N ILE A 211 -5.51 -0.05 12.70
CA ILE A 211 -4.70 1.11 13.14
C ILE A 211 -5.52 2.39 13.27
N PHE A 212 -5.01 3.37 14.01
CA PHE A 212 -5.54 4.73 13.97
C PHE A 212 -5.10 5.42 12.67
N SER A 213 -5.89 5.29 11.62
CA SER A 213 -5.55 5.77 10.27
C SER A 213 -5.99 7.21 10.05
N GLU A 214 -5.24 8.15 10.62
CA GLU A 214 -5.45 9.59 10.38
C GLU A 214 -5.21 9.97 8.91
N PHE A 215 -6.02 10.88 8.39
CA PHE A 215 -5.83 11.50 7.08
C PHE A 215 -6.20 12.97 7.16
N SER A 216 -5.62 13.80 6.30
CA SER A 216 -5.90 15.24 6.25
C SER A 216 -5.82 15.78 4.83
N ALA A 217 -6.32 17.01 4.63
CA ALA A 217 -6.48 17.58 3.30
C ALA A 217 -5.18 17.61 2.47
N ASP A 218 -4.06 18.06 3.04
CA ASP A 218 -2.80 18.19 2.31
C ASP A 218 -1.58 18.16 3.26
N ALA A 219 -0.39 18.00 2.67
CA ALA A 219 0.90 18.08 3.36
C ALA A 219 1.95 18.74 2.44
N TYR A 220 2.78 19.63 2.97
CA TYR A 220 3.80 20.33 2.18
C TYR A 220 5.16 19.64 2.34
N LEU A 221 5.67 19.04 1.26
CA LEU A 221 6.94 18.30 1.15
C LEU A 221 7.07 17.05 2.04
N GLN A 222 6.34 16.95 3.15
CA GLN A 222 6.34 15.81 4.06
C GLN A 222 5.13 15.84 4.99
N THR A 223 4.73 14.66 5.50
CA THR A 223 3.75 14.55 6.58
C THR A 223 4.41 14.72 7.96
N VAL A 224 3.59 14.89 9.00
CA VAL A 224 4.03 15.10 10.38
C VAL A 224 3.94 13.81 11.18
N THR A 225 4.98 13.52 11.96
CA THR A 225 4.97 12.41 12.93
C THR A 225 3.95 12.66 14.05
N HIS A 226 3.11 11.68 14.34
CA HIS A 226 2.19 11.74 15.48
C HIS A 226 2.97 11.69 16.79
N SER A 227 3.05 12.83 17.50
CA SER A 227 3.71 13.08 18.80
C SER A 227 4.88 12.15 19.15
N GLN A 228 6.11 12.66 19.03
CA GLN A 228 7.32 11.96 19.50
C GLN A 228 7.29 11.58 20.98
N GLN A 229 6.43 12.20 21.78
CA GLN A 229 6.32 12.00 23.23
C GLN A 229 5.28 10.95 23.63
N ASN A 230 4.43 10.51 22.71
CA ASN A 230 3.42 9.48 22.95
C ASN A 230 3.49 8.40 21.86
N PRO A 231 4.33 7.37 22.02
CA PRO A 231 4.67 6.43 20.95
C PRO A 231 3.52 5.49 20.52
N ARG A 232 2.26 5.75 20.93
CA ARG A 232 1.08 4.88 20.72
C ARG A 232 0.75 4.56 19.25
N HIS A 233 1.33 5.29 18.29
CA HIS A 233 1.06 5.13 16.86
C HIS A 233 2.36 5.07 16.04
N PRO A 234 3.15 3.98 16.18
CA PRO A 234 4.46 3.86 15.51
C PRO A 234 4.38 3.87 13.98
N TYR A 235 3.19 3.65 13.41
CA TYR A 235 2.90 3.71 11.99
C TYR A 235 2.66 5.13 11.45
N LEU A 236 2.42 6.14 12.31
CA LEU A 236 2.19 7.54 11.93
C LEU A 236 3.48 8.36 12.01
N LEU A 237 4.48 7.99 11.22
CA LEU A 237 5.72 8.75 11.07
C LEU A 237 5.59 9.77 9.94
N GLY A 238 6.32 10.87 10.04
CA GLY A 238 6.51 11.79 8.93
C GLY A 238 7.22 11.11 7.77
N VAL A 239 6.62 11.19 6.58
CA VAL A 239 7.14 10.61 5.33
C VAL A 239 7.29 11.69 4.27
N GLN A 240 8.28 11.52 3.39
CA GLN A 240 8.59 12.51 2.36
C GLN A 240 7.54 12.52 1.24
N GLU A 241 7.00 13.68 0.93
CA GLU A 241 6.03 13.90 -0.14
C GLU A 241 6.57 14.93 -1.15
N PRO A 242 7.65 14.62 -1.88
CA PRO A 242 8.31 15.61 -2.75
C PRO A 242 7.45 16.07 -3.93
N ILE A 243 6.40 15.32 -4.29
CA ILE A 243 5.43 15.72 -5.32
C ILE A 243 4.57 16.93 -4.88
N SER A 244 4.46 17.16 -3.57
CA SER A 244 3.71 18.27 -2.96
C SER A 244 4.63 19.43 -2.65
N TYR A 245 5.23 20.01 -3.69
CA TYR A 245 6.18 21.13 -3.61
C TYR A 245 5.57 22.49 -3.95
N ASP A 246 4.32 22.55 -4.38
CA ASP A 246 3.68 23.80 -4.79
C ASP A 246 3.56 24.77 -3.59
N PRO A 247 4.07 26.01 -3.69
CA PRO A 247 4.04 26.99 -2.60
C PRO A 247 2.63 27.46 -2.22
N ALA A 248 1.58 27.11 -2.97
CA ALA A 248 0.19 27.35 -2.58
C ALA A 248 -0.35 26.34 -1.55
N ILE A 249 0.29 25.16 -1.38
CA ILE A 249 -0.16 24.11 -0.46
C ILE A 249 -0.24 24.58 1.00
N PRO A 250 0.72 25.35 1.54
CA PRO A 250 0.58 25.94 2.89
C PRO A 250 -0.71 26.72 3.12
N ALA A 251 -1.25 27.41 2.11
CA ALA A 251 -2.53 28.11 2.23
C ALA A 251 -3.72 27.14 2.32
N ILE A 252 -3.69 26.02 1.59
CA ILE A 252 -4.69 24.96 1.69
C ILE A 252 -4.67 24.36 3.10
N ILE A 253 -3.47 24.06 3.63
CA ILE A 253 -3.29 23.54 4.98
C ILE A 253 -3.91 24.49 6.02
N ALA A 254 -3.64 25.80 5.89
CA ALA A 254 -4.18 26.81 6.81
C ALA A 254 -5.72 26.91 6.74
N ILE A 255 -6.31 26.94 5.54
CA ILE A 255 -7.76 27.09 5.35
C ILE A 255 -8.52 25.85 5.83
N THR A 256 -7.93 24.67 5.64
CA THR A 256 -8.54 23.38 6.03
C THR A 256 -8.20 22.96 7.46
N ASN A 257 -7.32 23.70 8.15
CA ASN A 257 -6.71 23.28 9.42
C ASN A 257 -6.13 21.86 9.36
N ALA A 258 -5.49 21.50 8.23
CA ALA A 258 -4.95 20.16 8.03
C ALA A 258 -3.86 19.86 9.07
N HIS A 259 -4.06 18.78 9.83
CA HIS A 259 -3.08 18.35 10.83
C HIS A 259 -1.86 17.64 10.24
N GLN A 260 -1.88 17.32 8.93
CA GLN A 260 -0.76 16.78 8.15
C GLN A 260 -0.22 15.42 8.64
N ARG A 261 -0.98 14.69 9.48
CA ARG A 261 -0.60 13.37 9.99
C ARG A 261 -1.27 12.27 9.18
N GLY A 262 -0.56 11.16 9.00
CA GLY A 262 -1.03 10.03 8.20
C GLY A 262 -1.15 10.40 6.73
N MET A 263 -2.27 10.05 6.09
CA MET A 263 -2.42 10.23 4.64
C MET A 263 -2.79 11.68 4.25
N SER A 264 -2.02 12.27 3.33
CA SER A 264 -2.40 13.50 2.61
C SER A 264 -3.39 13.15 1.49
N GLN A 265 -4.62 13.67 1.55
CA GLN A 265 -5.66 13.37 0.55
C GLN A 265 -5.28 13.93 -0.82
N ASN A 266 -4.84 15.19 -0.87
CA ASN A 266 -4.33 15.78 -2.11
C ASN A 266 -3.06 15.09 -2.58
N GLY A 267 -2.13 14.78 -1.68
CA GLY A 267 -0.89 14.05 -1.99
C GLY A 267 -1.15 12.66 -2.60
N ALA A 268 -2.08 11.90 -2.03
CA ALA A 268 -2.50 10.60 -2.56
C ALA A 268 -2.97 10.69 -4.01
N SER A 269 -3.73 11.73 -4.37
CA SER A 269 -4.18 11.95 -5.76
C SER A 269 -3.05 12.44 -6.67
N ARG A 270 -2.14 13.29 -6.17
CA ARG A 270 -0.93 13.66 -6.92
C ARG A 270 -0.10 12.43 -7.31
N TRP A 271 0.15 11.53 -6.35
CA TRP A 271 0.87 10.29 -6.60
C TRP A 271 0.15 9.36 -7.59
N ALA A 272 -1.17 9.23 -7.43
CA ALA A 272 -2.00 8.39 -8.30
C ALA A 272 -2.07 8.91 -9.74
N ARG A 273 -2.10 10.23 -9.92
CA ARG A 273 -2.08 10.89 -11.23
C ARG A 273 -0.67 10.91 -11.83
N GLY A 274 0.35 11.01 -11.00
CA GLY A 274 1.71 11.32 -11.42
C GLY A 274 1.83 12.77 -11.90
N THR A 275 1.18 13.71 -11.21
CA THR A 275 1.29 15.15 -11.48
C THR A 275 1.36 15.94 -10.17
N SER A 276 1.89 17.17 -10.21
CA SER A 276 1.97 18.03 -9.02
C SER A 276 0.61 18.57 -8.53
N SER A 277 -0.47 18.33 -9.29
CA SER A 277 -1.83 18.71 -8.88
C SER A 277 -2.68 17.48 -8.54
N TYR A 278 -3.49 17.59 -7.49
CA TYR A 278 -4.48 16.57 -7.16
C TYR A 278 -5.69 16.61 -8.12
N ARG A 279 -5.89 17.74 -8.82
CA ARG A 279 -7.03 17.99 -9.72
C ARG A 279 -6.79 17.38 -11.10
N PRO A 280 -7.85 16.97 -11.81
CA PRO A 280 -7.72 16.51 -13.20
C PRO A 280 -7.24 17.66 -14.10
N ASN A 281 -6.44 17.33 -15.11
CA ASN A 281 -5.96 18.25 -16.14
C ASN A 281 -5.20 19.48 -15.61
N ALA A 282 -4.52 19.33 -14.47
CA ALA A 282 -3.75 20.39 -13.84
C ALA A 282 -2.40 19.86 -13.32
N GLY A 283 -1.49 20.80 -13.07
CA GLY A 283 -0.15 20.52 -12.55
C GLY A 283 0.84 20.05 -13.61
N GLU A 284 2.09 19.96 -13.21
CA GLU A 284 3.20 19.50 -14.03
C GLU A 284 3.31 17.98 -13.91
N GLN A 285 3.77 17.31 -14.96
CA GLN A 285 3.97 15.87 -14.94
C GLN A 285 5.09 15.50 -13.96
N TRP A 286 4.79 14.58 -13.05
CA TRP A 286 5.77 14.04 -12.13
C TRP A 286 6.47 12.83 -12.72
N SER A 287 7.69 12.58 -12.25
CA SER A 287 8.56 11.51 -12.74
C SER A 287 8.04 10.09 -12.45
N VAL A 288 7.12 9.94 -11.50
CA VAL A 288 6.55 8.66 -11.06
C VAL A 288 5.03 8.77 -10.91
N ARG A 289 4.35 7.63 -11.10
CA ARG A 289 2.91 7.46 -10.88
C ARG A 289 2.67 6.16 -10.13
N TRP A 290 1.73 6.15 -9.20
CA TRP A 290 1.33 4.95 -8.45
C TRP A 290 -0.03 4.47 -8.94
N SER A 291 -0.13 3.20 -9.32
CA SER A 291 -1.34 2.61 -9.90
C SER A 291 -2.19 1.85 -8.88
N GLU A 292 -1.67 1.64 -7.67
CA GLU A 292 -2.35 0.85 -6.65
C GLU A 292 -2.47 1.59 -5.31
N SER A 293 -3.62 1.43 -4.64
CA SER A 293 -3.87 2.04 -3.34
C SER A 293 -2.90 1.54 -2.28
N ASN A 294 -2.38 0.32 -2.40
CA ASN A 294 -1.40 -0.23 -1.46
C ASN A 294 -0.08 0.59 -1.46
N GLN A 295 0.33 1.15 -2.60
CA GLN A 295 1.50 2.03 -2.69
C GLN A 295 1.25 3.30 -1.87
N ILE A 296 0.07 3.91 -2.01
CA ILE A 296 -0.36 5.09 -1.23
C ILE A 296 -0.40 4.76 0.26
N LEU A 297 -1.11 3.70 0.65
CA LEU A 297 -1.32 3.35 2.05
C LEU A 297 0.00 3.02 2.76
N THR A 298 0.87 2.21 2.16
CA THR A 298 2.15 1.83 2.78
C THR A 298 3.19 2.95 2.75
N HIS A 299 3.01 3.95 1.87
CA HIS A 299 3.79 5.18 1.89
C HIS A 299 3.44 6.02 3.12
N TYR A 300 2.15 6.27 3.38
CA TYR A 300 1.68 7.16 4.44
C TYR A 300 1.61 6.51 5.83
N TYR A 301 1.34 5.21 5.89
CA TYR A 301 1.25 4.46 7.13
C TYR A 301 2.38 3.44 7.20
N THR A 302 3.41 3.79 7.96
CA THR A 302 4.68 3.07 8.00
C THR A 302 4.55 1.68 8.64
N GLY A 303 5.12 0.66 8.02
CA GLY A 303 5.16 -0.70 8.58
C GLY A 303 3.82 -1.43 8.70
N ILE A 304 2.74 -0.90 8.12
CA ILE A 304 1.42 -1.54 8.16
C ILE A 304 1.35 -2.81 7.31
N GLN A 305 0.33 -3.61 7.53
CA GLN A 305 -0.16 -4.64 6.61
C GLN A 305 -1.57 -4.30 6.17
N VAL A 306 -1.89 -4.45 4.88
CA VAL A 306 -3.27 -4.37 4.39
C VAL A 306 -3.87 -5.77 4.47
N ARG A 307 -5.11 -5.85 4.97
CA ARG A 307 -5.83 -7.10 5.23
C ARG A 307 -7.17 -7.13 4.53
N ASN A 308 -7.55 -8.31 4.06
CA ASN A 308 -8.84 -8.56 3.43
C ASN A 308 -9.86 -9.09 4.44
N ALA A 309 -10.79 -8.23 4.88
CA ALA A 309 -11.86 -8.60 5.80
C ALA A 309 -12.84 -9.63 5.22
N ASN A 310 -12.92 -9.77 3.88
CA ASN A 310 -13.75 -10.79 3.23
C ASN A 310 -13.09 -12.18 3.20
N ALA A 311 -11.78 -12.25 3.44
CA ALA A 311 -11.00 -13.48 3.33
C ALA A 311 -10.26 -13.74 4.65
N SER A 312 -11.01 -13.84 5.74
CA SER A 312 -10.48 -14.17 7.08
C SER A 312 -9.28 -13.30 7.49
N ASN A 313 -9.32 -11.99 7.17
CA ASN A 313 -8.26 -11.02 7.47
C ASN A 313 -6.88 -11.36 6.84
N ASN A 314 -6.85 -12.11 5.74
CA ASN A 314 -5.63 -12.44 5.01
C ASN A 314 -4.84 -11.18 4.65
N ILE A 315 -3.52 -11.22 4.85
CA ILE A 315 -2.60 -10.15 4.47
C ILE A 315 -2.49 -10.13 2.93
N VAL A 316 -2.68 -8.96 2.33
CA VAL A 316 -2.60 -8.76 0.87
C VAL A 316 -1.37 -7.95 0.44
N THR A 317 -0.45 -7.71 1.37
CA THR A 317 0.83 -7.01 1.11
C THR A 317 2.02 -7.86 1.56
N PRO A 318 3.11 -7.96 0.76
CA PRO A 318 4.32 -8.65 1.19
C PRO A 318 5.09 -7.85 2.25
N PRO A 319 6.03 -8.49 2.98
CA PRO A 319 6.90 -7.79 3.93
C PRO A 319 7.90 -6.84 3.24
N TYR A 320 8.43 -7.23 2.08
CA TYR A 320 9.35 -6.42 1.29
C TYR A 320 8.59 -5.59 0.27
N ARG A 321 8.64 -4.27 0.41
CA ARG A 321 7.85 -3.33 -0.40
C ARG A 321 8.63 -2.05 -0.61
N TRP A 322 8.36 -1.37 -1.72
CA TRP A 322 9.04 -0.12 -2.05
C TRP A 322 8.12 0.82 -2.82
N VAL A 323 8.40 2.11 -2.75
CA VAL A 323 7.85 3.07 -3.73
C VAL A 323 8.95 4.03 -4.20
N PRO A 324 9.03 4.39 -5.48
CA PRO A 324 9.83 5.50 -5.94
C PRO A 324 9.09 6.80 -5.64
N LEU A 325 9.82 7.74 -5.09
CA LEU A 325 9.34 9.10 -4.82
C LEU A 325 9.70 10.05 -5.98
N LYS A 326 10.86 9.81 -6.61
CA LYS A 326 11.35 10.61 -7.72
C LYS A 326 12.29 9.79 -8.61
N LEU A 327 12.15 9.97 -9.92
CA LEU A 327 13.11 9.53 -10.93
C LEU A 327 13.77 10.74 -11.55
N ASN A 328 15.07 10.63 -11.82
CA ASN A 328 15.83 11.64 -12.54
C ASN A 328 16.63 10.98 -13.66
N TRP A 329 16.27 11.29 -14.91
CA TRP A 329 16.98 10.83 -16.10
C TRP A 329 18.16 11.73 -16.49
N GLY A 330 18.61 12.58 -15.56
CA GLY A 330 19.63 13.59 -15.78
C GLY A 330 19.04 14.81 -16.46
N VAL A 331 19.15 14.89 -17.78
CA VAL A 331 18.82 16.10 -18.57
C VAL A 331 17.30 16.25 -18.81
N TYR A 332 16.53 15.16 -18.66
CA TYR A 332 15.11 15.12 -18.98
C TYR A 332 14.28 14.78 -17.75
N ASN A 333 13.40 15.69 -17.32
CA ASN A 333 12.36 15.39 -16.33
C ASN A 333 11.05 16.08 -16.79
N PRO A 334 9.97 15.33 -17.06
CA PRO A 334 9.75 13.89 -16.83
C PRO A 334 10.55 12.96 -17.79
N THR A 335 10.44 11.64 -17.58
CA THR A 335 11.09 10.59 -18.38
C THR A 335 10.97 10.85 -19.89
N PRO A 336 12.08 10.85 -20.66
CA PRO A 336 12.02 11.19 -22.07
C PRO A 336 11.38 10.07 -22.90
N ILE A 337 10.52 10.44 -23.85
CA ILE A 337 9.99 9.52 -24.87
C ILE A 337 11.05 9.27 -25.97
N LEU A 338 11.94 10.24 -26.20
CA LEU A 338 13.01 10.21 -27.20
C LEU A 338 14.32 10.65 -26.55
N THR A 339 15.39 9.88 -26.71
CA THR A 339 16.70 10.18 -26.15
C THR A 339 17.84 9.80 -27.10
N CYS A 340 19.05 10.29 -26.83
CA CYS A 340 20.25 9.88 -27.56
C CYS A 340 20.67 8.46 -27.15
N ALA A 341 21.27 7.71 -28.07
CA ALA A 341 21.99 6.49 -27.77
C ALA A 341 23.21 6.78 -26.87
N GLY A 342 23.69 5.75 -26.17
CA GLY A 342 24.84 5.80 -25.29
C GLY A 342 24.48 5.66 -23.82
N GLU A 343 25.37 6.16 -22.96
CA GLU A 343 25.28 6.00 -21.52
C GLU A 343 24.35 7.04 -20.87
N HIS A 344 23.38 6.57 -20.09
CA HIS A 344 22.47 7.38 -19.29
C HIS A 344 22.57 7.00 -17.82
N SER A 345 22.79 7.98 -16.95
CA SER A 345 22.67 7.79 -15.50
C SER A 345 21.24 8.11 -15.07
N VAL A 346 20.53 7.10 -14.58
CA VAL A 346 19.18 7.25 -14.04
C VAL A 346 19.25 7.10 -12.53
N SER A 347 18.89 8.15 -11.79
CA SER A 347 18.77 8.07 -10.33
C SER A 347 17.33 7.95 -9.89
N VAL A 348 17.11 7.14 -8.86
CA VAL A 348 15.80 6.89 -8.28
C VAL A 348 15.87 7.11 -6.78
N GLN A 349 14.97 7.93 -6.26
CA GLN A 349 14.72 8.08 -4.84
C GLN A 349 13.66 7.06 -4.44
N ILE A 350 14.01 6.13 -3.55
CA ILE A 350 13.21 4.98 -3.14
C ILE A 350 12.90 5.10 -1.65
N GLN A 351 11.67 4.81 -1.28
CA GLN A 351 11.29 4.55 0.10
C GLN A 351 11.07 3.06 0.33
N ASN A 352 11.62 2.54 1.42
CA ASN A 352 11.28 1.21 1.92
C ASN A 352 9.93 1.30 2.64
N THR A 353 8.84 0.93 1.96
CA THR A 353 7.49 0.88 2.54
C THR A 353 7.18 -0.46 3.19
N GLY A 354 8.17 -1.35 3.30
CA GLY A 354 8.06 -2.69 3.89
C GLY A 354 7.72 -2.69 5.38
N THR A 355 7.52 -3.89 5.92
CA THR A 355 7.44 -4.11 7.38
C THR A 355 8.79 -4.46 7.99
N THR A 356 9.82 -4.65 7.16
CA THR A 356 11.18 -4.98 7.58
C THR A 356 12.17 -3.98 7.00
N GLY A 357 13.18 -3.63 7.79
CA GLY A 357 14.31 -2.84 7.31
C GLY A 357 15.12 -3.64 6.30
N TRP A 358 15.75 -2.96 5.36
CA TRP A 358 16.73 -3.58 4.47
C TRP A 358 18.11 -3.46 5.09
N ALA A 359 18.83 -4.57 5.20
CA ALA A 359 20.24 -4.57 5.53
C ALA A 359 21.08 -4.09 4.34
N ASN A 360 22.33 -3.71 4.64
CA ASN A 360 23.28 -3.29 3.62
C ASN A 360 23.46 -4.40 2.55
N ASN A 361 23.31 -4.03 1.27
CA ASN A 361 23.40 -4.93 0.12
C ASN A 361 22.35 -6.07 0.11
N GLU A 362 21.32 -6.03 0.95
CA GLU A 362 20.26 -7.04 0.95
C GLU A 362 19.43 -6.99 -0.34
N VAL A 363 19.18 -5.79 -0.84
CA VAL A 363 18.29 -5.53 -1.97
C VAL A 363 19.01 -4.76 -3.07
N SER A 364 18.49 -4.89 -4.29
CA SER A 364 18.94 -4.10 -5.45
C SER A 364 17.77 -3.53 -6.22
N PHE A 365 17.96 -2.32 -6.74
CA PHE A 365 17.11 -1.75 -7.78
C PHE A 365 17.44 -2.42 -9.11
N VAL A 366 16.40 -2.79 -9.86
CA VAL A 366 16.53 -3.55 -11.11
C VAL A 366 15.75 -2.85 -12.21
N VAL A 367 16.41 -2.66 -13.34
CA VAL A 367 15.79 -2.21 -14.59
C VAL A 367 15.67 -3.42 -15.51
N LEU A 368 14.44 -3.71 -15.91
CA LEU A 368 14.10 -4.80 -16.81
C LEU A 368 13.70 -4.21 -18.16
N ASN A 369 14.17 -4.76 -19.26
CA ASN A 369 13.72 -4.43 -20.62
C ASN A 369 13.09 -5.68 -21.22
N ASN A 370 11.82 -5.61 -21.63
CA ASN A 370 11.06 -6.77 -22.14
C ASN A 370 11.12 -7.98 -21.17
N GLY A 371 11.08 -7.71 -19.87
CA GLY A 371 11.13 -8.72 -18.81
C GLY A 371 12.52 -9.28 -18.48
N GLN A 372 13.56 -8.96 -19.26
CA GLN A 372 14.94 -9.38 -19.01
C GLN A 372 15.71 -8.31 -18.24
N GLN A 373 16.59 -8.70 -17.31
CA GLN A 373 17.39 -7.75 -16.56
C GLN A 373 18.33 -6.99 -17.51
N PHE A 374 18.15 -5.67 -17.57
CA PHE A 374 18.94 -4.78 -18.40
C PHE A 374 20.06 -4.12 -17.60
N ALA A 375 19.75 -3.66 -16.39
CA ALA A 375 20.71 -3.09 -15.46
C ALA A 375 20.24 -3.27 -14.02
N SER A 376 21.15 -3.14 -13.05
CA SER A 376 20.81 -3.17 -11.63
C SER A 376 21.82 -2.40 -10.79
N ALA A 377 21.37 -1.88 -9.65
CA ALA A 377 22.23 -1.22 -8.67
C ALA A 377 21.92 -1.76 -7.27
N ASN A 378 22.94 -2.19 -6.54
CA ASN A 378 22.80 -2.61 -5.14
C ASN A 378 22.50 -1.39 -4.26
N ILE A 379 21.73 -1.61 -3.19
CA ILE A 379 21.54 -0.61 -2.15
C ILE A 379 22.64 -0.78 -1.09
N PRO A 380 23.66 0.13 -1.04
CA PRO A 380 24.88 -0.09 -0.27
C PRO A 380 24.76 0.32 1.20
N THR A 381 23.55 0.60 1.68
CA THR A 381 23.26 1.08 3.01
C THR A 381 22.04 0.37 3.57
N SER A 382 21.92 0.31 4.89
CA SER A 382 20.68 -0.12 5.53
C SER A 382 19.59 0.93 5.35
N VAL A 383 18.36 0.50 5.08
CA VAL A 383 17.20 1.39 4.90
C VAL A 383 16.09 0.97 5.87
N ALA A 384 15.74 1.87 6.79
CA ALA A 384 14.70 1.61 7.79
C ALA A 384 13.35 1.27 7.13
N ALA A 385 12.58 0.40 7.78
CA ALA A 385 11.23 0.06 7.33
C ALA A 385 10.30 1.27 7.43
N GLY A 386 9.34 1.36 6.53
CA GLY A 386 8.29 2.36 6.57
C GLY A 386 8.70 3.72 6.00
N ASN A 387 9.60 4.46 6.64
CA ASN A 387 9.98 5.83 6.24
C ASN A 387 11.42 5.99 5.75
N GLY A 388 12.23 4.92 5.73
CA GLY A 388 13.59 4.99 5.24
C GLY A 388 13.64 5.30 3.74
N VAL A 389 14.39 6.34 3.37
CA VAL A 389 14.56 6.78 1.98
C VAL A 389 16.03 6.64 1.56
N VAL A 390 16.26 6.13 0.36
CA VAL A 390 17.59 6.02 -0.26
C VAL A 390 17.53 6.47 -1.71
N THR A 391 18.61 7.09 -2.19
CA THR A 391 18.79 7.37 -3.62
C THR A 391 19.83 6.41 -4.17
N THR A 392 19.51 5.72 -5.26
CA THR A 392 20.45 4.88 -6.00
C THR A 392 20.47 5.28 -7.47
N THR A 393 21.59 5.02 -8.14
CA THR A 393 21.80 5.35 -9.55
C THR A 393 22.13 4.09 -10.32
N VAL A 394 21.51 3.93 -11.49
CA VAL A 394 21.81 2.88 -12.43
C VAL A 394 22.26 3.48 -13.75
N THR A 395 23.23 2.84 -14.39
CA THR A 395 23.71 3.21 -15.71
C THR A 395 23.01 2.37 -16.78
N LEU A 396 22.35 3.03 -17.73
CA LEU A 396 21.70 2.40 -18.88
C LEU A 396 22.52 2.68 -20.13
N ASN A 397 22.92 1.65 -20.87
CA ASN A 397 23.62 1.80 -22.14
C ASN A 397 22.68 1.50 -23.31
N LEU A 398 22.16 2.55 -23.94
CA LEU A 398 21.14 2.46 -24.98
C LEU A 398 21.78 2.40 -26.36
N ALA A 399 21.54 1.32 -27.10
CA ALA A 399 21.83 1.24 -28.52
C ALA A 399 20.96 2.21 -29.35
N ALA A 400 21.53 2.73 -30.44
CA ALA A 400 20.81 3.61 -31.37
C ALA A 400 19.75 2.86 -32.18
N ASN A 401 18.71 3.60 -32.56
CA ASN A 401 17.55 3.15 -33.34
C ASN A 401 16.81 1.97 -32.70
N ALA A 402 16.65 2.00 -31.38
CA ALA A 402 16.02 0.94 -30.60
C ALA A 402 14.93 1.47 -29.67
N TYR A 403 13.87 0.69 -29.52
CA TYR A 403 12.82 0.90 -28.52
C TYR A 403 13.13 0.14 -27.23
N TYR A 404 12.90 0.81 -26.11
CA TYR A 404 13.02 0.23 -24.78
C TYR A 404 11.69 0.30 -24.05
N TYR A 405 11.32 -0.81 -23.43
CA TYR A 405 10.13 -0.96 -22.59
C TYR A 405 10.60 -1.28 -21.18
N PHE A 406 11.02 -0.23 -20.48
CA PHE A 406 11.60 -0.40 -19.16
C PHE A 406 10.53 -0.64 -18.10
N ARG A 407 10.84 -1.57 -17.21
CA ARG A 407 10.14 -1.84 -15.96
C ARG A 407 11.14 -1.73 -14.83
N PHE A 408 10.82 -0.93 -13.83
CA PHE A 408 11.62 -0.80 -12.62
C PHE A 408 11.03 -1.67 -11.51
N ASP A 409 11.91 -2.37 -10.80
CA ASP A 409 11.56 -3.29 -9.72
C ASP A 409 12.67 -3.31 -8.66
N MET A 410 12.41 -3.97 -7.54
CA MET A 410 13.41 -4.31 -6.53
C MET A 410 13.59 -5.82 -6.49
N LYS A 411 14.78 -6.29 -6.09
CA LYS A 411 15.03 -7.72 -5.84
C LYS A 411 15.71 -7.95 -4.50
N LEU A 412 15.44 -9.11 -3.91
CA LEU A 412 16.26 -9.69 -2.83
C LEU A 412 17.50 -10.34 -3.44
N ASN A 413 18.69 -9.94 -3.01
CA ASN A 413 19.93 -10.41 -3.62
C ASN A 413 20.26 -11.86 -3.29
N ASN A 414 19.92 -12.31 -2.08
CA ASN A 414 20.19 -13.68 -1.62
C ASN A 414 19.41 -14.75 -2.41
N SER A 415 18.23 -14.42 -2.89
CA SER A 415 17.29 -15.33 -3.54
C SER A 415 17.03 -14.98 -5.00
N ASN A 416 17.56 -13.85 -5.48
CA ASN A 416 17.23 -13.25 -6.77
C ASN A 416 15.71 -13.09 -7.02
N THR A 417 14.91 -12.97 -5.95
CA THR A 417 13.46 -12.85 -6.04
C THR A 417 13.09 -11.39 -6.26
N LEU A 418 12.36 -11.11 -7.36
CA LEU A 418 11.78 -9.79 -7.61
C LEU A 418 10.63 -9.49 -6.64
N PHE A 419 10.48 -8.23 -6.25
CA PHE A 419 9.38 -7.84 -5.38
C PHE A 419 8.02 -7.97 -6.09
N SER A 420 8.00 -7.96 -7.43
CA SER A 420 6.79 -8.21 -8.21
C SER A 420 6.38 -9.67 -8.38
N VAL A 421 7.18 -10.64 -7.93
CA VAL A 421 6.86 -12.08 -8.06
C VAL A 421 6.76 -12.82 -6.73
N GLN A 422 7.00 -12.13 -5.61
CA GLN A 422 6.71 -12.64 -4.27
C GLN A 422 5.20 -12.81 -4.05
N SER A 423 4.82 -13.50 -2.98
CA SER A 423 3.43 -13.75 -2.62
C SER A 423 3.13 -13.18 -1.23
N PRO A 424 2.26 -12.17 -1.09
CA PRO A 424 1.60 -11.41 -2.17
C PRO A 424 2.58 -10.61 -3.05
N ALA A 425 2.22 -10.33 -4.30
CA ALA A 425 3.06 -9.55 -5.20
C ALA A 425 3.08 -8.07 -4.81
N TRP A 426 4.18 -7.37 -5.11
CA TRP A 426 4.28 -5.92 -4.98
C TRP A 426 4.32 -5.24 -6.35
N PRO A 427 3.72 -4.04 -6.53
CA PRO A 427 3.73 -3.37 -7.82
C PRO A 427 5.15 -3.04 -8.30
N ASN A 428 5.36 -3.24 -9.60
CA ASN A 428 6.51 -2.70 -10.32
C ASN A 428 6.11 -1.38 -11.02
N TYR A 429 7.10 -0.67 -11.57
CA TYR A 429 6.88 0.63 -12.18
C TYR A 429 7.21 0.58 -13.67
N LEU A 430 6.18 0.73 -14.48
CA LEU A 430 6.32 0.77 -15.94
C LEU A 430 6.72 2.17 -16.38
N ILE A 431 7.72 2.23 -17.25
CA ILE A 431 8.18 3.46 -17.89
C ILE A 431 7.58 3.51 -19.31
N PRO A 432 7.05 4.66 -19.75
CA PRO A 432 6.66 4.85 -21.14
C PRO A 432 7.78 4.44 -22.10
N SER A 433 7.42 3.92 -23.27
CA SER A 433 8.41 3.47 -24.25
C SER A 433 9.39 4.58 -24.60
N ILE A 434 10.68 4.25 -24.59
CA ILE A 434 11.76 5.19 -24.94
C ILE A 434 12.35 4.77 -26.28
N TYR A 435 12.45 5.70 -27.22
CA TYR A 435 13.20 5.49 -28.45
C TYR A 435 14.57 6.17 -28.34
N ALA A 436 15.64 5.41 -28.59
CA ALA A 436 17.00 5.93 -28.60
C ALA A 436 17.47 6.19 -30.04
N ILE A 437 17.94 7.39 -30.35
CA ILE A 437 18.44 7.77 -31.69
C ILE A 437 19.96 7.96 -31.71
N ASN A 438 20.57 7.82 -32.89
CA ASN A 438 21.96 8.22 -33.04
C ASN A 438 22.06 9.76 -32.97
N CYS A 439 22.84 10.26 -32.02
CA CYS A 439 23.10 11.70 -31.87
C CYS A 439 24.54 12.00 -32.30
N PRO A 440 24.76 12.40 -33.57
CA PRO A 440 26.11 12.62 -34.12
C PRO A 440 26.86 13.79 -33.45
N TYR A 441 26.13 14.65 -32.73
CA TYR A 441 26.65 15.64 -31.81
C TYR A 441 25.79 15.55 -30.54
N LYS A 442 26.33 15.80 -29.34
CA LYS A 442 25.55 15.93 -28.07
C LYS A 442 24.63 17.16 -28.08
N ALA A 443 23.98 17.44 -29.22
CA ALA A 443 23.13 18.57 -29.46
C ALA A 443 21.72 18.26 -28.94
N TYR A 444 21.19 19.26 -28.23
CA TYR A 444 19.85 19.39 -27.68
C TYR A 444 18.78 18.67 -28.54
N ILE A 445 18.12 17.65 -27.98
CA ILE A 445 16.87 17.13 -28.56
C ILE A 445 15.78 18.14 -28.20
N PRO A 446 15.15 18.83 -29.17
CA PRO A 446 14.04 19.72 -28.88
C PRO A 446 12.90 18.92 -28.24
N SER A 447 12.39 19.40 -27.11
CA SER A 447 11.16 18.91 -26.49
C SER A 447 9.97 19.24 -27.40
N VAL A 448 9.65 18.40 -28.40
CA VAL A 448 8.51 18.68 -29.28
C VAL A 448 7.68 17.43 -29.56
N MET A 449 6.44 17.53 -29.08
CA MET A 449 5.18 16.91 -29.51
C MET A 449 5.18 15.39 -29.74
N ALA A 450 4.54 14.70 -28.79
CA ALA A 450 4.05 13.35 -28.96
C ALA A 450 3.32 13.21 -30.32
N PRO A 451 3.66 12.21 -31.15
CA PRO A 451 2.81 11.86 -32.27
C PRO A 451 1.45 11.37 -31.73
N LEU A 452 0.36 11.78 -32.39
CA LEU A 452 -0.95 11.18 -32.16
C LEU A 452 -0.84 9.67 -32.38
N VAL A 453 -1.03 8.91 -31.30
CA VAL A 453 -1.31 7.48 -31.39
C VAL A 453 -2.74 7.36 -31.88
N THR A 454 -2.92 7.16 -33.19
CA THR A 454 -4.19 6.65 -33.73
C THR A 454 -4.40 5.24 -33.20
N GLN A 455 -5.51 5.03 -32.48
CA GLN A 455 -5.99 3.71 -32.05
C GLN A 455 -6.30 2.80 -33.23
#